data_AF-A0A3D1UCV9-F1
#
_entry.id   AF-A0A3D1UCV9-F1
#
_cell.length_a   1.000
_cell.length_b   1.000
_cell.length_c   1.000
_cell.angle_alpha   90.00
_cell.angle_beta   90.00
_cell.angle_gamma   90.00
#
_symmetry.space_group_name_H-M   'P 1'
#
loop_
_entity.id
_entity.type
_entity.pdbx_description
1 polymer ?
#
loop_
_entity_poly.entity_id
_entity_poly.type
_entity_poly.pdbx_seq_one_letter_code
_entity_poly.pdbx_strand_id
1 'polypeptide(L)'
;MTKMRQWGVCATLALLAGSAFAAPEWEDPAVNSINRLPARTYSMPLSEESDALTAALEPATPWKKLLNGDWKISWAGNPELRVKDFWKVGFDDSAWETIDVPSCVETRGFGSPGYTNIRYPHKDRSNPKNADFARILDRQSGKPDYNPVSSYRTTFEVPENWTGRDIILRFDGVYSAYYVWVNGE
;
A
#
# COMPACT_ATOMS: atom_id res chain seq x y z
N MET A 1 53.12 -54.18 24.55
CA MET A 1 53.02 -53.41 23.30
C MET A 1 51.55 -53.22 22.99
N THR A 2 50.95 -52.12 23.42
CA THR A 2 49.53 -51.85 23.20
C THR A 2 49.37 -50.34 23.05
N LYS A 3 49.12 -49.86 21.83
CA LYS A 3 48.73 -48.47 21.57
C LYS A 3 47.37 -48.45 20.88
N MET A 4 46.46 -47.73 21.52
CA MET A 4 45.05 -47.52 21.18
C MET A 4 44.86 -46.87 19.80
N ARG A 5 43.82 -47.31 19.10
CA ARG A 5 43.22 -46.68 17.92
C ARG A 5 42.48 -45.41 18.34
N GLN A 6 42.87 -44.27 17.79
CA GLN A 6 42.07 -43.03 17.82
C GLN A 6 40.93 -43.15 16.80
N TRP A 7 39.70 -42.87 17.24
CA TRP A 7 38.55 -42.65 16.37
C TRP A 7 38.27 -41.16 16.38
N GLY A 8 38.47 -40.50 15.23
CA GLY A 8 38.10 -39.10 15.05
C GLY A 8 36.58 -38.99 14.86
N VAL A 9 35.91 -38.31 15.77
CA VAL A 9 34.50 -37.92 15.62
C VAL A 9 34.47 -36.65 14.76
N CYS A 10 33.92 -36.77 13.56
CA CYS A 10 33.67 -35.64 12.67
C CYS A 10 32.35 -35.00 13.11
N ALA A 11 32.41 -33.86 13.80
CA ALA A 11 31.23 -33.08 14.16
C ALA A 11 30.81 -32.23 12.94
N THR A 12 29.75 -32.63 12.26
CA THR A 12 29.11 -31.82 11.23
C THR A 12 28.33 -30.68 11.90
N LEU A 13 28.81 -29.44 11.75
CA LEU A 13 28.02 -28.25 12.05
C LEU A 13 26.85 -28.17 11.06
N ALA A 14 25.63 -28.40 11.54
CA ALA A 14 24.43 -28.03 10.81
C ALA A 14 24.26 -26.50 10.88
N LEU A 15 24.55 -25.81 9.79
CA LEU A 15 24.15 -24.42 9.61
C LEU A 15 22.62 -24.38 9.48
N LEU A 16 21.95 -23.95 10.55
CA LEU A 16 20.58 -23.46 10.48
C LEU A 16 20.58 -22.18 9.64
N ALA A 17 20.24 -22.30 8.36
CA ALA A 17 19.88 -21.15 7.54
C ALA A 17 18.58 -20.57 8.11
N GLY A 18 18.72 -19.55 8.97
CA GLY A 18 17.59 -18.74 9.38
C GLY A 18 16.96 -18.13 8.14
N SER A 19 15.67 -18.39 7.90
CA SER A 19 14.89 -17.67 6.90
C SER A 19 14.91 -16.20 7.29
N ALA A 20 15.75 -15.41 6.63
CA ALA A 20 15.63 -13.96 6.69
C ALA A 20 14.25 -13.63 6.11
N PHE A 21 13.34 -13.12 6.94
CA PHE A 21 12.12 -12.50 6.45
C PHE A 21 12.55 -11.42 5.45
N ALA A 22 12.09 -11.53 4.21
CA ALA A 22 12.31 -10.47 3.23
C ALA A 22 11.67 -9.18 3.78
N ALA A 23 12.40 -8.07 3.67
CA ALA A 23 11.85 -6.75 3.98
C ALA A 23 10.59 -6.52 3.11
N PRO A 24 9.59 -5.79 3.62
CA PRO A 24 8.41 -5.49 2.82
C PRO A 24 8.79 -4.63 1.60
N GLU A 25 8.00 -4.71 0.54
CA GLU A 25 8.31 -4.09 -0.75
C GLU A 25 8.48 -2.56 -0.67
N TRP A 26 7.77 -1.90 0.24
CA TRP A 26 7.90 -0.46 0.46
C TRP A 26 9.22 -0.03 1.12
N GLU A 27 10.06 -0.97 1.55
CA GLU A 27 11.45 -0.72 1.98
C GLU A 27 12.48 -0.96 0.86
N ASP A 28 12.08 -1.53 -0.30
CA ASP A 28 12.98 -1.80 -1.42
C ASP A 28 12.87 -0.73 -2.52
N PRO A 29 13.89 0.12 -2.72
CA PRO A 29 13.86 1.15 -3.77
C PRO A 29 13.88 0.58 -5.19
N ALA A 30 14.22 -0.71 -5.38
CA ALA A 30 14.12 -1.38 -6.68
C ALA A 30 12.68 -1.76 -7.03
N VAL A 31 11.77 -1.76 -6.04
CA VAL A 31 10.35 -2.08 -6.23
C VAL A 31 9.52 -0.80 -6.18
N ASN A 32 9.24 -0.23 -7.36
CA ASN A 32 8.40 0.96 -7.50
C ASN A 32 6.94 0.66 -7.88
N SER A 33 6.65 -0.55 -8.35
CA SER A 33 5.31 -1.05 -8.65
C SER A 33 5.32 -2.55 -8.91
N ILE A 34 4.21 -3.22 -8.61
CA ILE A 34 3.95 -4.63 -8.96
C ILE A 34 2.60 -4.65 -9.68
N ASN A 35 2.52 -5.36 -10.81
CA ASN A 35 1.30 -5.55 -11.62
C ASN A 35 0.57 -4.27 -12.09
N ARG A 36 1.23 -3.11 -12.06
CA ARG A 36 0.70 -1.86 -12.61
C ARG A 36 0.88 -1.83 -14.13
N LEU A 37 -0.14 -1.39 -14.87
CA LEU A 37 -0.04 -1.17 -16.32
C LEU A 37 1.07 -0.14 -16.65
N PRO A 38 1.74 -0.27 -17.81
CA PRO A 38 2.73 0.71 -18.26
C PRO A 38 2.16 2.12 -18.34
N ALA A 39 2.99 3.12 -18.02
CA ALA A 39 2.61 4.51 -18.16
C ALA A 39 2.26 4.83 -19.62
N ARG A 40 1.16 5.55 -19.83
CA ARG A 40 0.68 5.99 -21.15
C ARG A 40 -0.02 7.33 -21.04
N THR A 41 -0.25 7.96 -22.19
CA THR A 41 -1.04 9.19 -22.23
C THR A 41 -2.43 8.98 -21.62
N TYR A 42 -2.96 10.02 -20.99
CA TYR A 42 -4.32 10.01 -20.49
C TYR A 42 -5.28 9.70 -21.63
N SER A 43 -6.16 8.73 -21.41
CA SER A 43 -7.30 8.45 -22.28
C SER A 43 -8.31 7.59 -21.52
N MET A 44 -9.57 7.67 -21.93
CA MET A 44 -10.64 6.85 -21.40
C MET A 44 -11.57 6.41 -22.54
N PRO A 45 -12.24 5.25 -22.41
CA PRO A 45 -13.20 4.82 -23.40
C PRO A 45 -14.41 5.77 -23.45
N LEU A 46 -14.76 6.21 -24.65
CA LEU A 46 -15.94 7.03 -24.94
C LEU A 46 -16.98 6.20 -25.69
N SER A 47 -18.24 6.63 -25.63
CA SER A 47 -19.33 6.02 -26.38
C SER A 47 -19.26 6.38 -27.86
N GLU A 48 -19.13 7.68 -28.15
CA GLU A 48 -19.21 8.22 -29.51
C GLU A 48 -18.00 9.11 -29.82
N GLU A 49 -17.69 9.28 -31.11
CA GLU A 49 -16.61 10.17 -31.56
C GLU A 49 -16.88 11.63 -31.15
N SER A 50 -18.15 12.07 -31.18
CA SER A 50 -18.54 13.42 -30.79
C SER A 50 -18.16 13.77 -29.34
N ASP A 51 -18.11 12.77 -28.46
CA ASP A 51 -17.73 12.98 -27.05
C ASP A 51 -16.26 13.41 -26.93
N ALA A 52 -15.40 12.96 -27.86
CA ALA A 52 -13.98 13.29 -27.92
C ALA A 52 -13.71 14.71 -28.44
N LEU A 53 -14.70 15.34 -29.08
CA LEU A 53 -14.59 16.67 -29.68
C LEU A 53 -15.05 17.79 -28.74
N THR A 54 -15.29 17.47 -27.46
CA THR A 54 -15.70 18.43 -26.44
C THR A 54 -14.48 18.99 -25.68
N ALA A 55 -14.65 20.17 -25.07
CA ALA A 55 -13.59 20.76 -24.23
C ALA A 55 -13.48 20.10 -22.84
N ALA A 56 -14.36 19.16 -22.50
CA ALA A 56 -14.32 18.47 -21.22
C ALA A 56 -13.12 17.51 -21.17
N LEU A 57 -12.34 17.56 -20.09
CA LEU A 57 -11.23 16.62 -19.89
C LEU A 57 -11.76 15.17 -19.72
N GLU A 58 -12.88 15.04 -19.02
CA GLU A 58 -13.55 13.75 -18.80
C GLU A 58 -15.05 13.85 -19.11
N PRO A 59 -15.45 13.83 -20.40
CA PRO A 59 -16.86 13.77 -20.78
C PRO A 59 -17.58 12.55 -20.18
N ALA A 60 -18.90 12.63 -20.06
CA ALA A 60 -19.68 11.51 -19.56
C ALA A 60 -19.55 10.30 -20.51
N THR A 61 -19.39 9.10 -19.95
CA THR A 61 -19.24 7.87 -20.73
C THR A 61 -19.82 6.70 -19.93
N PRO A 62 -20.51 5.74 -20.57
CA PRO A 62 -21.00 4.54 -19.89
C PRO A 62 -19.87 3.58 -19.50
N TRP A 63 -18.64 3.84 -19.93
CA TRP A 63 -17.46 3.00 -19.75
C TRP A 63 -16.57 3.45 -18.57
N LYS A 64 -17.06 4.38 -17.75
CA LYS A 64 -16.38 4.86 -16.54
C LYS A 64 -17.34 4.81 -15.36
N LYS A 65 -16.88 4.23 -14.25
CA LYS A 65 -17.56 4.30 -12.95
C LYS A 65 -16.60 4.96 -11.97
N LEU A 66 -17.02 6.08 -11.38
CA LEU A 66 -16.25 6.73 -10.33
C LEU A 66 -16.44 5.96 -9.02
N LEU A 67 -15.34 5.71 -8.32
CA LEU A 67 -15.36 5.08 -7.00
C LEU A 67 -15.12 6.09 -5.86
N ASN A 68 -15.10 7.38 -6.14
CA ASN A 68 -15.10 8.43 -5.13
C ASN A 68 -16.38 8.37 -4.29
N GLY A 69 -16.29 8.81 -3.04
CA GLY A 69 -17.38 8.78 -2.09
C GLY A 69 -16.95 8.16 -0.76
N ASP A 70 -17.90 7.57 -0.06
CA ASP A 70 -17.71 7.06 1.29
C ASP A 70 -17.05 5.68 1.28
N TRP A 71 -15.87 5.58 1.89
CA TRP A 71 -15.13 4.34 2.07
C TRP A 71 -14.99 4.03 3.56
N LYS A 72 -14.95 2.76 3.93
CA LYS A 72 -14.59 2.33 5.29
C LYS A 72 -13.11 2.56 5.52
N ILE A 73 -12.74 3.06 6.70
CA ILE A 73 -11.35 3.30 7.09
C ILE A 73 -11.04 2.73 8.47
N SER A 74 -9.85 2.14 8.58
CA SER A 74 -9.15 1.88 9.83
C SER A 74 -7.76 2.48 9.76
N TRP A 75 -7.39 3.28 10.75
CA TRP A 75 -6.10 3.93 10.83
C TRP A 75 -5.24 3.32 11.95
N ALA A 76 -3.95 3.15 11.70
CA ALA A 76 -2.98 2.71 12.70
C ALA A 76 -1.70 3.54 12.60
N GLY A 77 -1.06 3.84 13.74
CA GLY A 77 0.15 4.65 13.78
C GLY A 77 1.40 3.97 13.21
N ASN A 78 1.38 2.64 13.05
CA ASN A 78 2.46 1.87 12.44
C ASN A 78 1.95 0.57 11.77
N PRO A 79 2.74 -0.07 10.89
CA PRO A 79 2.29 -1.24 10.15
C PRO A 79 1.99 -2.46 11.01
N GLU A 80 2.61 -2.61 12.18
CA GLU A 80 2.36 -3.75 13.07
C GLU A 80 1.01 -3.68 13.77
N LEU A 81 0.51 -2.46 13.99
CA LEU A 81 -0.78 -2.19 14.63
C LEU A 81 -1.96 -2.20 13.64
N ARG A 82 -1.69 -2.25 12.33
CA ARG A 82 -2.76 -2.25 11.33
C ARG A 82 -3.63 -3.51 11.46
N VAL A 83 -4.88 -3.40 11.06
CA VAL A 83 -5.76 -4.57 10.96
C VAL A 83 -5.23 -5.49 9.85
N LYS A 84 -4.79 -6.68 10.23
CA LYS A 84 -4.29 -7.70 9.29
C LYS A 84 -5.46 -8.39 8.59
N ASP A 85 -5.21 -8.91 7.39
CA ASP A 85 -6.19 -9.69 6.61
C ASP A 85 -7.50 -8.98 6.27
N PHE A 86 -7.55 -7.65 6.44
CA PHE A 86 -8.73 -6.85 6.14
C PHE A 86 -9.15 -6.92 4.68
N TRP A 87 -8.29 -7.39 3.76
CA TRP A 87 -8.59 -7.51 2.33
C TRP A 87 -9.44 -8.74 1.99
N LYS A 88 -9.63 -9.68 2.93
CA LYS A 88 -10.45 -10.87 2.71
C LYS A 88 -11.92 -10.51 2.48
N VAL A 89 -12.60 -11.24 1.59
CA VAL A 89 -14.00 -10.99 1.20
C VAL A 89 -14.94 -11.03 2.41
N GLY A 90 -14.75 -11.98 3.33
CA GLY A 90 -15.58 -12.15 4.52
C GLY A 90 -15.13 -11.37 5.77
N PHE A 91 -14.21 -10.42 5.63
CA PHE A 91 -13.79 -9.59 6.75
C PHE A 91 -14.94 -8.66 7.20
N ASP A 92 -15.23 -8.63 8.50
CA ASP A 92 -16.24 -7.76 9.09
C ASP A 92 -15.64 -6.37 9.41
N ASP A 93 -15.98 -5.38 8.60
CA ASP A 93 -15.60 -3.97 8.76
C ASP A 93 -16.76 -3.11 9.29
N SER A 94 -17.82 -3.72 9.83
CA SER A 94 -19.01 -2.98 10.31
C SER A 94 -18.68 -1.95 11.40
N ALA A 95 -17.66 -2.23 12.21
CA ALA A 95 -17.18 -1.34 13.26
C ALA A 95 -16.25 -0.22 12.76
N TRP A 96 -15.87 -0.22 11.48
CA TRP A 96 -14.96 0.79 10.93
C TRP A 96 -15.67 2.12 10.69
N GLU A 97 -14.90 3.19 10.87
CA GLU A 97 -15.31 4.55 10.51
C GLU A 97 -15.45 4.68 8.99
N THR A 98 -16.07 5.77 8.57
CA THR A 98 -16.23 6.12 7.15
C THR A 98 -15.46 7.40 6.87
N ILE A 99 -14.79 7.47 5.71
CA ILE A 99 -14.07 8.63 5.21
C ILE A 99 -14.48 8.93 3.77
N ASP A 100 -14.48 10.20 3.40
CA ASP A 100 -14.68 10.62 2.02
C ASP A 100 -13.38 10.44 1.21
N VAL A 101 -13.51 9.84 0.02
CA VAL A 101 -12.42 9.67 -0.94
C VAL A 101 -12.73 10.51 -2.18
N PRO A 102 -11.82 11.38 -2.64
CA PRO A 102 -10.43 11.57 -2.15
C PRO A 102 -10.33 12.55 -0.98
N SER A 103 -9.45 12.25 -0.01
CA SER A 103 -9.04 13.18 1.04
C SER A 103 -7.66 12.80 1.60
N CYS A 104 -7.03 13.72 2.34
CA CYS A 104 -5.88 13.39 3.18
C CYS A 104 -6.39 13.03 4.58
N VAL A 105 -6.00 11.87 5.12
CA VAL A 105 -6.53 11.38 6.41
C VAL A 105 -6.26 12.34 7.57
N GLU A 106 -5.17 13.10 7.51
CA GLU A 106 -4.80 14.11 8.49
C GLU A 106 -5.78 15.28 8.53
N THR A 107 -6.47 15.59 7.43
CA THR A 107 -7.52 16.62 7.42
C THR A 107 -8.85 16.08 7.91
N ARG A 108 -8.94 14.77 8.16
CA ARG A 108 -10.10 14.05 8.69
C ARG A 108 -9.91 13.57 10.12
N GLY A 109 -8.85 14.01 10.79
CA GLY A 109 -8.61 13.75 12.21
C GLY A 109 -7.70 12.54 12.51
N PHE A 110 -7.20 11.86 11.48
CA PHE A 110 -6.28 10.73 11.66
C PHE A 110 -4.82 11.16 11.59
N GLY A 111 -4.05 10.92 12.64
CA GLY A 111 -2.64 11.31 12.69
C GLY A 111 -2.45 12.82 12.78
N SER A 112 -1.38 13.35 12.17
CA SER A 112 -1.09 14.80 12.24
C SER A 112 -0.35 15.29 11.00
N PRO A 113 -0.83 16.39 10.37
CA PRO A 113 -0.21 16.92 9.18
C PRO A 113 1.20 17.42 9.46
N GLY A 114 2.01 17.44 8.40
CA GLY A 114 3.43 17.72 8.50
C GLY A 114 3.91 18.82 7.61
N TYR A 115 4.66 19.75 8.19
CA TYR A 115 5.39 20.72 7.42
C TYR A 115 6.86 20.74 7.82
N THR A 116 7.72 20.58 6.83
CA THR A 116 9.17 20.72 6.96
C THR A 116 9.68 21.38 5.70
N ASN A 117 10.60 22.34 5.82
CA ASN A 117 11.15 23.01 4.63
C ASN A 117 12.16 22.10 3.89
N ILE A 118 13.32 21.83 4.50
CA ILE A 118 14.43 21.09 3.85
C ILE A 118 14.56 19.65 4.35
N ARG A 119 14.26 19.43 5.64
CA ARG A 119 14.60 18.19 6.33
C ARG A 119 13.47 17.18 6.20
N TYR A 120 13.79 15.94 5.81
CA TYR A 120 12.83 14.84 5.88
C TYR A 120 12.32 14.63 7.33
N PRO A 121 11.07 14.16 7.49
CA PRO A 121 10.48 13.87 8.80
C PRO A 121 11.03 12.59 9.46
N HIS A 122 11.88 11.83 8.77
CA HIS A 122 12.48 10.59 9.26
C HIS A 122 13.31 10.78 10.53
N LYS A 123 13.28 9.76 11.39
CA LYS A 123 13.95 9.74 12.70
C LYS A 123 15.47 9.75 12.54
N ASP A 124 16.02 8.82 11.75
CA ASP A 124 17.45 8.77 11.44
C ASP A 124 17.70 9.53 10.13
N ARG A 125 18.37 10.67 10.25
CA ARG A 125 18.74 11.54 9.12
C ARG A 125 20.21 11.36 8.70
N SER A 126 20.96 10.53 9.43
CA SER A 126 22.40 10.36 9.27
C SER A 126 22.75 9.33 8.19
N ASN A 127 21.85 8.37 7.92
CA ASN A 127 22.06 7.34 6.91
C ASN A 127 20.75 6.94 6.20
N PRO A 128 20.51 7.39 4.96
CA PRO A 128 19.30 7.04 4.18
C PRO A 128 19.23 5.57 3.73
N LYS A 129 20.29 4.78 3.95
CA LYS A 129 20.33 3.34 3.66
C LYS A 129 20.03 2.47 4.89
N ASN A 130 19.77 3.07 6.05
CA ASN A 130 19.41 2.34 7.26
C ASN A 130 17.96 1.84 7.13
N ALA A 131 17.68 0.60 7.52
CA ALA A 131 16.33 0.03 7.53
C ALA A 131 15.34 0.85 8.40
N ASP A 132 15.86 1.54 9.43
CA ASP A 132 15.04 2.45 10.25
C ASP A 132 14.68 3.78 9.55
N PHE A 133 15.12 4.01 8.30
CA PHE A 133 14.87 5.26 7.58
C PHE A 133 13.38 5.49 7.29
N ALA A 134 12.60 4.44 7.02
CA ALA A 134 11.18 4.59 6.72
C ALA A 134 10.36 5.13 7.89
N ARG A 135 10.84 4.96 9.14
CA ARG A 135 10.14 5.42 10.35
C ARG A 135 10.35 6.92 10.55
N ILE A 136 9.25 7.63 10.73
CA ILE A 136 9.24 9.04 11.11
C ILE A 136 9.05 9.18 12.62
N LEU A 137 9.39 10.34 13.17
CA LEU A 137 9.01 10.66 14.54
C LEU A 137 7.51 10.95 14.57
N ASP A 138 6.78 10.27 15.46
CA ASP A 138 5.41 10.65 15.81
C ASP A 138 5.43 12.10 16.29
N ARG A 139 4.65 12.98 15.66
CA ARG A 139 4.63 14.40 16.02
C ARG A 139 3.84 14.70 17.28
N GLN A 140 2.92 13.82 17.65
CA GLN A 140 2.15 13.94 18.89
C GLN A 140 2.91 13.31 20.05
N SER A 141 3.40 12.08 19.88
CA SER A 141 3.99 11.31 20.98
C SER A 141 5.51 11.38 21.05
N GLY A 142 6.18 11.90 20.00
CA GLY A 142 7.65 11.91 19.88
C GLY A 142 8.28 10.53 19.69
N LYS A 143 7.47 9.48 19.49
CA LYS A 143 7.98 8.11 19.40
C LYS A 143 8.58 7.81 18.02
N PRO A 144 9.63 6.98 17.95
CA PRO A 144 10.37 6.75 16.73
C PRO A 144 9.86 5.60 15.83
N ASP A 145 8.65 5.11 16.08
CA ASP A 145 8.04 3.96 15.41
C ASP A 145 6.84 4.36 14.54
N TYR A 146 6.70 5.64 14.22
CA TYR A 146 5.56 6.16 13.46
C TYR A 146 5.75 5.92 11.96
N ASN A 147 4.83 5.14 11.38
CA ASN A 147 4.70 4.90 9.94
C ASN A 147 3.21 4.61 9.67
N PRO A 148 2.37 5.65 9.65
CA PRO A 148 0.93 5.47 9.73
C PRO A 148 0.37 4.72 8.53
N VAL A 149 -0.55 3.80 8.79
CA VAL A 149 -1.23 2.99 7.79
C VAL A 149 -2.71 3.29 7.82
N SER A 150 -3.26 3.61 6.66
CA SER A 150 -4.70 3.74 6.45
C SER A 150 -5.17 2.55 5.62
N SER A 151 -5.95 1.66 6.24
CA SER A 151 -6.62 0.57 5.56
C SER A 151 -7.99 1.05 5.09
N TYR A 152 -8.27 0.90 3.81
CA TYR A 152 -9.57 1.28 3.24
C TYR A 152 -10.31 0.08 2.68
N ARG A 153 -11.64 0.08 2.81
CA ARG A 153 -12.54 -0.90 2.18
C ARG A 153 -13.72 -0.21 1.53
N THR A 154 -14.09 -0.67 0.35
CA THR A 154 -15.31 -0.28 -0.33
C THR A 154 -15.82 -1.45 -1.16
N THR A 155 -17.12 -1.43 -1.47
CA THR A 155 -17.77 -2.40 -2.34
C THR A 155 -18.41 -1.66 -3.50
N PHE A 156 -18.35 -2.24 -4.69
CA PHE A 156 -18.98 -1.65 -5.87
C PHE A 156 -19.48 -2.74 -6.80
N GLU A 157 -20.49 -2.39 -7.58
CA GLU A 157 -21.00 -3.24 -8.65
C GLU A 157 -20.39 -2.82 -9.98
N VAL A 158 -19.89 -3.81 -10.73
CA VAL A 158 -19.46 -3.63 -12.11
C VAL A 158 -20.72 -3.56 -12.98
N PRO A 159 -20.88 -2.51 -13.81
CA PRO A 159 -22.02 -2.41 -14.72
C PRO A 159 -22.12 -3.61 -15.67
N GLU A 160 -23.32 -4.19 -15.83
CA GLU A 160 -23.54 -5.39 -16.65
C GLU A 160 -23.09 -5.21 -18.11
N ASN A 161 -23.24 -4.00 -18.65
CA ASN A 161 -22.81 -3.64 -20.00
C ASN A 161 -21.28 -3.67 -20.20
N TRP A 162 -20.50 -3.90 -19.14
CA TRP A 162 -19.04 -4.08 -19.24
C TRP A 162 -18.63 -5.54 -19.47
N THR A 163 -19.58 -6.48 -19.51
CA THR A 163 -19.31 -7.91 -19.73
C THR A 163 -18.46 -8.12 -20.99
N GLY A 164 -17.37 -8.88 -20.85
CA GLY A 164 -16.44 -9.20 -21.95
C GLY A 164 -15.45 -8.09 -22.31
N ARG A 165 -15.42 -6.98 -21.56
CA ARG A 165 -14.43 -5.89 -21.73
C ARG A 165 -13.29 -6.02 -20.73
N ASP A 166 -12.15 -5.42 -21.06
CA ASP A 166 -11.08 -5.19 -20.09
C ASP A 166 -11.53 -4.13 -19.08
N ILE A 167 -11.41 -4.46 -17.80
CA ILE A 167 -11.77 -3.57 -16.68
C ILE A 167 -10.47 -3.14 -15.99
N ILE A 168 -10.28 -1.83 -15.87
CA ILE A 168 -9.08 -1.23 -15.30
C ILE A 168 -9.47 -0.44 -14.05
N LEU A 169 -8.89 -0.81 -12.90
CA LEU A 169 -8.93 0.02 -11.70
C LEU A 169 -7.85 1.10 -11.77
N ARG A 170 -8.24 2.36 -11.59
CA ARG A 170 -7.36 3.51 -11.72
C ARG A 170 -7.39 4.36 -10.44
N PHE A 171 -6.21 4.64 -9.90
CA PHE A 171 -5.99 5.63 -8.85
C PHE A 171 -5.16 6.78 -9.42
N ASP A 172 -5.68 8.00 -9.35
CA ASP A 172 -4.99 9.19 -9.87
C ASP A 172 -3.92 9.73 -8.92
N GLY A 173 -4.01 9.38 -7.64
CA GLY A 173 -3.01 9.72 -6.64
C GLY A 173 -3.26 8.98 -5.34
N VAL A 174 -2.23 8.31 -4.84
CA VAL A 174 -2.20 7.71 -3.50
C VAL A 174 -0.83 8.03 -2.92
N TYR A 175 -0.79 8.45 -1.66
CA TYR A 175 0.45 8.78 -0.97
C TYR A 175 0.61 7.95 0.29
N SER A 176 1.79 7.42 0.62
CA SER A 176 3.04 7.43 -0.16
C SER A 176 3.26 6.15 -0.98
N ALA A 177 2.76 5.02 -0.48
CA ALA A 177 2.77 3.70 -1.10
C ALA A 177 1.49 2.96 -0.70
N TYR A 178 1.05 1.99 -1.50
CA TYR A 178 -0.13 1.20 -1.18
C TYR A 178 -0.07 -0.18 -1.79
N TYR A 179 -0.80 -1.09 -1.16
CA TYR A 179 -1.23 -2.35 -1.73
C TYR A 179 -2.71 -2.23 -2.07
N VAL A 180 -3.14 -2.94 -3.09
CA VAL A 180 -4.54 -3.03 -3.50
C VAL A 180 -4.91 -4.49 -3.64
N TRP A 181 -6.10 -4.82 -3.16
CA TRP A 181 -6.70 -6.12 -3.34
C TRP A 181 -8.08 -5.96 -3.97
N VAL A 182 -8.45 -6.91 -4.84
CA VAL A 182 -9.78 -6.98 -5.44
C VAL A 182 -10.33 -8.36 -5.20
N ASN A 183 -11.49 -8.45 -4.55
CA ASN A 183 -12.14 -9.73 -4.22
C ASN A 183 -11.26 -10.72 -3.46
N GLY A 184 -10.34 -10.22 -2.63
CA GLY A 184 -9.46 -11.04 -1.80
C GLY A 184 -8.14 -11.45 -2.45
N GLU A 185 -7.81 -10.90 -3.62
CA GLU A 185 -6.54 -11.16 -4.34
C GLU A 185 -5.70 -9.89 -4.50
#